data_AF-A0A9Q9RH62-F1
#
_entry.id   AF-A0A9Q9RH62-F1
#
_cell.length_a   1.000
_cell.length_b   1.000
_cell.length_c   1.000
_cell.angle_alpha   90.00
_cell.angle_beta   90.00
_cell.angle_gamma   90.00
#
_symmetry.space_group_name_H-M   'P 1'
#
loop_
_entity.id
_entity.type
_entity.pdbx_description
1 polymer ?
#
loop_
_entity_poly.entity_id
_entity_poly.type
_entity_poly.pdbx_seq_one_letter_code
_entity_poly.pdbx_strand_id
1 'polypeptide(L)'
;MDVPMSKVKFNVNSEYLYIQNFKVLQNTFTKHQIDKPIPVSALIKCKMQDNLEFLQWTKRFWDLNFPDHEYDAVARRKGGSMPPAAAAPRPAASTGAARRVGSGTPSGGPRVAKAAGPATAALQQENATLKETVTGLERERDFYFSKLRDIELLVQQAVDEDPELEKQEDGLVKQIQTILYSTEEGFEIPAEGEGLDDQETF
;
A
#
# COMPACT_ATOMS: atom_id res chain seq x y z
N MET A 1 -29.89 2.94 12.70
CA MET A 1 -28.74 3.32 11.86
C MET A 1 -28.59 4.84 11.85
N ASP A 2 -27.80 5.35 12.78
CA ASP A 2 -27.67 6.74 13.24
C ASP A 2 -26.53 7.54 12.56
N VAL A 3 -25.53 6.86 12.00
CA VAL A 3 -24.45 7.51 11.25
C VAL A 3 -24.98 8.06 9.92
N PRO A 4 -24.82 9.39 9.64
CA PRO A 4 -25.28 10.01 8.41
C PRO A 4 -24.32 9.70 7.25
N MET A 5 -24.43 8.48 6.71
CA MET A 5 -23.55 7.97 5.65
C MET A 5 -23.58 8.81 4.37
N SER A 6 -24.64 9.60 4.12
CA SER A 6 -24.71 10.55 3.00
C SER A 6 -23.73 11.73 3.12
N LYS A 7 -23.24 12.03 4.32
CA LYS A 7 -22.23 13.06 4.56
C LYS A 7 -20.80 12.52 4.47
N VAL A 8 -20.63 11.20 4.42
CA VAL A 8 -19.33 10.55 4.33
C VAL A 8 -18.88 10.51 2.88
N LYS A 9 -17.67 11.01 2.62
CA LYS A 9 -17.04 10.99 1.31
C LYS A 9 -16.15 9.75 1.20
N PHE A 10 -16.46 8.83 0.29
CA PHE A 10 -15.76 7.54 0.17
C PHE A 10 -14.53 7.58 -0.74
N ASN A 11 -14.56 8.40 -1.80
CA ASN A 11 -13.46 8.50 -2.76
C ASN A 11 -12.66 9.79 -2.50
N VAL A 12 -11.92 9.80 -1.39
CA VAL A 12 -11.18 10.96 -0.91
C VAL A 12 -9.68 10.70 -1.02
N ASN A 13 -8.94 11.67 -1.57
CA ASN A 13 -7.49 11.66 -1.71
C ASN A 13 -6.82 12.94 -1.16
N SER A 14 -7.54 13.71 -0.34
CA SER A 14 -7.07 14.98 0.23
C SER A 14 -7.33 15.04 1.73
N GLU A 15 -6.34 15.50 2.51
CA GLU A 15 -6.41 15.60 3.97
C GLU A 15 -7.61 16.42 4.47
N TYR A 16 -7.91 17.54 3.80
CA TYR A 16 -9.03 18.39 4.16
C TYR A 16 -10.37 17.65 4.16
N LEU A 17 -10.53 16.72 3.22
CA LEU A 17 -11.74 15.90 3.08
C LEU A 17 -11.76 14.76 4.12
N TYR A 18 -10.61 14.24 4.56
CA TYR A 18 -10.54 13.32 5.70
C TYR A 18 -11.04 13.98 6.99
N ILE A 19 -10.67 15.24 7.23
CA ILE A 19 -11.15 15.99 8.40
C ILE A 19 -12.68 16.07 8.41
N GLN A 20 -13.32 16.26 7.26
CA GLN A 20 -14.79 16.28 7.17
C GLN A 20 -15.41 14.92 7.55
N ASN A 21 -14.82 13.82 7.12
CA ASN A 21 -15.26 12.47 7.51
C ASN A 21 -15.06 12.22 9.02
N PHE A 22 -13.92 12.63 9.58
CA PHE A 22 -13.66 12.48 11.01
C PHE A 22 -14.60 13.33 11.87
N LYS A 23 -15.07 14.50 11.39
CA LYS A 23 -16.14 15.25 12.07
C LYS A 23 -17.45 14.49 12.14
N VAL A 24 -17.80 13.72 11.11
CA VAL A 24 -18.99 12.84 11.16
C VAL A 24 -18.81 11.79 12.25
N LEU A 25 -17.63 11.17 12.34
CA LEU A 25 -17.32 10.16 13.35
C LEU A 25 -17.33 10.73 14.77
N GLN A 26 -16.70 11.89 15.00
CA GLN A 26 -16.70 12.58 16.29
C GLN A 26 -18.12 12.89 16.77
N ASN A 27 -18.97 13.43 15.89
CA ASN A 27 -20.36 13.72 16.23
C ASN A 27 -21.14 12.45 16.60
N THR A 28 -20.88 11.32 15.93
CA THR A 28 -21.45 10.03 16.32
C THR A 28 -20.94 9.60 17.70
N PHE A 29 -19.65 9.71 18.00
CA PHE A 29 -19.11 9.35 19.31
C PHE A 29 -19.73 10.18 20.44
N THR A 30 -19.85 11.50 20.25
CA THR A 30 -20.52 12.38 21.21
C THR A 30 -21.98 11.98 21.43
N LYS A 31 -22.71 11.69 20.35
CA LYS A 31 -24.13 11.28 20.43
C LYS A 31 -24.32 9.97 21.20
N HIS A 32 -23.38 9.05 21.08
CA HIS A 32 -23.41 7.73 21.74
C HIS A 32 -22.63 7.69 23.05
N GLN A 33 -22.14 8.83 23.56
CA GLN A 33 -21.38 8.93 24.80
C GLN A 33 -20.16 7.99 24.83
N ILE A 34 -19.44 7.93 23.70
CA ILE A 34 -18.21 7.15 23.58
C ILE A 34 -17.03 8.06 23.93
N ASP A 35 -16.44 7.86 25.11
CA ASP A 35 -15.37 8.70 25.66
C ASP A 35 -13.98 8.47 25.03
N LYS A 36 -13.85 7.59 24.03
CA LYS A 36 -12.58 7.35 23.34
C LYS A 36 -12.18 8.59 22.52
N PRO A 37 -11.05 9.27 22.83
CA PRO A 37 -10.56 10.34 21.98
C PRO A 37 -10.13 9.81 20.62
N ILE A 38 -10.50 10.52 19.57
CA ILE A 38 -10.12 10.24 18.18
C ILE A 38 -8.94 11.16 17.82
N PRO A 39 -7.71 10.66 17.65
CA PRO A 39 -6.54 11.48 17.33
C PRO A 39 -6.51 11.89 15.86
N VAL A 40 -7.44 12.77 15.46
CA VAL A 40 -7.67 13.15 14.04
C VAL A 40 -6.39 13.61 13.35
N SER A 41 -5.61 14.50 13.98
CA SER A 41 -4.36 15.03 13.38
C SER A 41 -3.30 13.97 13.10
N ALA A 42 -3.33 12.84 13.81
CA ALA A 42 -2.43 11.72 13.57
C ALA A 42 -2.99 10.77 12.50
N LEU A 43 -4.30 10.47 12.58
CA LEU A 43 -4.98 9.57 11.64
C LEU A 43 -4.99 10.11 10.20
N ILE A 44 -5.21 11.42 10.01
CA ILE A 44 -5.23 12.03 8.66
C ILE A 44 -3.90 11.97 7.93
N LYS A 45 -2.78 11.79 8.65
CA LYS A 45 -1.43 11.65 8.06
C LYS A 45 -1.18 10.24 7.52
N CYS A 46 -2.14 9.32 7.66
CA CYS A 46 -2.04 7.94 7.18
C CYS A 46 -0.82 7.17 7.70
N LYS A 47 -0.28 7.55 8.87
CA LYS A 47 0.81 6.80 9.52
C LYS A 47 0.30 5.45 10.02
N MET A 48 1.09 4.40 9.78
CA MET A 48 0.71 3.02 10.08
C MET A 48 0.43 2.79 11.58
N GLN A 49 1.28 3.31 12.46
CA GLN A 49 1.17 3.08 13.91
C GLN A 49 -0.13 3.67 14.48
N ASP A 50 -0.41 4.95 14.20
CA ASP A 50 -1.61 5.65 14.69
C ASP A 50 -2.91 4.99 14.18
N ASN A 51 -2.95 4.64 12.89
CA ASN A 51 -4.12 4.01 12.28
C ASN A 51 -4.34 2.58 12.80
N LEU A 52 -3.27 1.81 12.98
CA LEU A 52 -3.36 0.45 13.51
C LEU A 52 -3.86 0.44 14.96
N GLU A 53 -3.35 1.34 15.80
CA GLU A 53 -3.79 1.45 17.20
C GLU A 53 -5.30 1.79 17.28
N PHE A 54 -5.77 2.73 16.45
CA PHE A 54 -7.18 3.08 16.39
C PHE A 54 -8.06 1.93 15.87
N LEU A 55 -7.59 1.18 14.87
CA LEU A 55 -8.29 0.01 14.33
C LEU A 55 -8.37 -1.14 15.34
N GLN A 56 -7.31 -1.40 16.11
CA GLN A 56 -7.31 -2.40 17.18
C GLN A 56 -8.38 -2.08 18.22
N TRP A 57 -8.46 -0.82 18.67
CA TRP A 57 -9.51 -0.39 19.57
C TRP A 57 -10.90 -0.52 18.93
N THR A 58 -11.06 -0.13 17.65
CA THR A 58 -12.33 -0.22 16.93
C THR A 58 -12.82 -1.67 16.80
N LYS A 59 -11.92 -2.63 16.54
CA LYS A 59 -12.25 -4.05 16.50
C LYS A 59 -12.74 -4.54 17.85
N ARG A 60 -12.03 -4.21 18.94
CA ARG A 60 -12.45 -4.55 20.30
C ARG A 60 -13.81 -3.93 20.64
N PHE A 61 -14.03 -2.67 20.26
CA PHE A 61 -15.31 -2.00 20.45
C PHE A 61 -16.43 -2.72 19.67
N TRP A 62 -16.18 -3.11 18.42
CA TRP A 62 -17.14 -3.85 17.61
C TRP A 62 -17.48 -5.21 18.24
N ASP A 63 -16.49 -6.00 18.65
CA ASP A 63 -16.70 -7.32 19.26
C ASP A 63 -17.58 -7.28 20.52
N LEU A 64 -17.46 -6.20 21.31
CA LEU A 64 -18.20 -6.05 22.56
C LEU A 64 -19.63 -5.53 22.35
N ASN A 65 -19.91 -4.85 21.23
CA ASN A 65 -21.16 -4.11 21.02
C ASN A 65 -21.97 -4.59 19.81
N PHE A 66 -21.45 -5.53 19.01
CA PHE A 66 -22.13 -5.98 17.80
C PHE A 66 -23.33 -6.88 18.13
N PRO A 67 -24.57 -6.52 17.74
CA PRO A 67 -25.78 -7.25 18.15
C PRO A 67 -26.09 -8.50 17.29
N ASP A 68 -25.08 -9.09 16.64
CA ASP A 68 -25.18 -10.28 15.78
C ASP A 68 -26.28 -10.20 14.69
N HIS A 69 -26.43 -9.03 14.06
CA HIS A 69 -27.36 -8.83 12.95
C HIS A 69 -26.65 -8.63 11.62
N GLU A 70 -27.31 -8.95 10.51
CA GLU A 70 -26.75 -8.71 9.19
C GLU A 70 -26.61 -7.19 8.92
N TYR A 71 -25.50 -6.78 8.32
CA TYR A 71 -25.23 -5.39 7.94
C TYR A 71 -24.77 -5.29 6.49
N ASP A 72 -25.66 -4.81 5.62
CA ASP A 72 -25.31 -4.55 4.22
C ASP A 72 -24.60 -3.19 4.08
N ALA A 73 -23.27 -3.23 4.09
CA ALA A 73 -22.44 -2.05 3.90
C ALA A 73 -22.56 -1.42 2.50
N VAL A 74 -22.88 -2.20 1.46
CA VAL A 74 -22.98 -1.71 0.07
C VAL A 74 -24.25 -0.89 -0.09
N ALA A 75 -25.39 -1.41 0.37
CA ALA A 75 -26.65 -0.67 0.36
C ALA A 75 -26.57 0.59 1.21
N ARG A 76 -25.88 0.54 2.36
CA ARG A 76 -25.70 1.70 3.25
C ARG A 76 -24.92 2.85 2.63
N ARG A 77 -23.99 2.55 1.71
CA ARG A 77 -23.25 3.56 0.93
C ARG A 77 -24.04 4.10 -0.26
N LYS A 78 -25.23 3.55 -0.58
CA LYS A 78 -26.07 3.94 -1.72
C LYS A 78 -25.30 4.05 -3.05
N GLY A 79 -24.35 3.13 -3.28
CA GLY A 79 -23.51 3.15 -4.48
C GLY A 79 -22.35 4.15 -4.45
N GLY A 80 -21.98 4.70 -3.28
CA GLY A 80 -20.74 5.46 -3.11
C GLY A 80 -19.55 4.64 -3.62
N SER A 81 -18.90 5.16 -4.67
CA SER A 81 -17.75 4.53 -5.30
C SER A 81 -16.64 4.37 -4.27
N MET A 82 -16.32 3.13 -3.92
CA MET A 82 -15.10 2.81 -3.19
C MET A 82 -13.94 2.77 -4.20
N PRO A 83 -12.74 3.28 -3.87
CA PRO A 83 -11.56 2.88 -4.61
C PRO A 83 -11.44 1.35 -4.56
N PRO A 84 -10.95 0.68 -5.62
CA PRO A 84 -10.75 -0.75 -5.60
C PRO A 84 -9.87 -1.09 -4.39
N ALA A 85 -10.35 -2.01 -3.53
CA ALA A 85 -9.53 -2.50 -2.45
C ALA A 85 -8.28 -3.15 -3.07
N ALA A 86 -7.11 -2.57 -2.85
CA ALA A 86 -5.85 -3.26 -3.11
C ALA A 86 -5.91 -4.56 -2.30
N ALA A 87 -5.87 -5.69 -3.00
CA ALA A 87 -5.95 -6.99 -2.37
C ALA A 87 -4.75 -7.14 -1.43
N ALA A 88 -4.97 -6.96 -0.13
CA ALA A 88 -3.99 -7.39 0.86
C ALA A 88 -3.81 -8.91 0.70
N PRO A 89 -2.58 -9.43 0.59
CA PRO A 89 -2.35 -10.85 0.52
C PRO A 89 -2.85 -11.49 1.82
N ARG A 90 -3.91 -12.31 1.71
CA ARG A 90 -4.35 -13.14 2.85
C ARG A 90 -3.33 -14.28 3.00
N PRO A 91 -2.79 -14.53 4.21
CA PRO A 91 -2.07 -15.77 4.44
C PRO A 91 -3.06 -16.94 4.31
N ALA A 92 -2.73 -17.89 3.43
CA ALA A 92 -3.51 -19.11 3.26
C ALA A 92 -3.30 -20.00 4.51
N ALA A 93 -4.30 -20.06 5.38
CA ALA A 93 -4.36 -21.09 6.41
C ALA A 93 -4.73 -22.41 5.73
N SER A 94 -3.78 -23.36 5.74
CA SER A 94 -3.99 -24.74 5.33
C SER A 94 -4.76 -25.48 6.41
N THR A 95 -6.00 -25.88 6.12
CA THR A 95 -6.70 -26.91 6.89
C THR A 95 -7.10 -28.03 5.96
N GLY A 96 -6.56 -29.21 6.24
CA GLY A 96 -6.70 -30.41 5.43
C GLY A 96 -8.11 -30.98 5.35
N ALA A 97 -8.37 -31.57 4.19
CA ALA A 97 -9.15 -32.76 3.90
C ALA A 97 -10.35 -33.13 4.79
N ALA A 98 -11.55 -33.10 4.20
CA ALA A 98 -12.53 -34.18 4.33
C ALA A 98 -13.43 -34.29 3.08
N ARG A 99 -13.54 -35.53 2.59
CA ARG A 99 -14.34 -36.02 1.45
C ARG A 99 -15.83 -35.61 1.50
N ARG A 100 -16.46 -35.51 0.32
CA ARG A 100 -17.50 -36.46 -0.13
C ARG A 100 -17.94 -36.26 -1.60
N VAL A 101 -18.09 -37.40 -2.27
CA VAL A 101 -18.59 -37.63 -3.64
C VAL A 101 -20.11 -37.44 -3.67
N GLY A 102 -20.63 -36.85 -4.75
CA GLY A 102 -22.07 -36.79 -5.04
C GLY A 102 -22.34 -36.29 -6.46
N SER A 103 -22.76 -37.21 -7.33
CA SER A 103 -23.23 -37.03 -8.71
C SER A 103 -24.52 -36.19 -8.80
N GLY A 104 -24.66 -35.36 -9.84
CA GLY A 104 -25.95 -34.72 -10.19
C GLY A 104 -25.88 -33.62 -11.26
N THR A 105 -25.98 -34.03 -12.54
CA THR A 105 -26.58 -33.38 -13.74
C THR A 105 -26.42 -31.87 -14.07
N PRO A 106 -26.24 -31.50 -15.37
CA PRO A 106 -26.12 -30.12 -15.83
C PRO A 106 -27.49 -29.49 -16.09
N SER A 107 -27.70 -28.25 -15.64
CA SER A 107 -28.84 -27.43 -16.08
C SER A 107 -28.34 -26.07 -16.55
N GLY A 108 -28.51 -25.84 -17.85
CA GLY A 108 -28.24 -24.58 -18.50
C GLY A 108 -29.27 -23.53 -18.10
N GLY A 109 -28.80 -22.46 -17.49
CA GLY A 109 -29.49 -21.17 -17.42
C GLY A 109 -28.66 -20.13 -18.18
N PRO A 110 -29.28 -19.19 -18.93
CA PRO A 110 -28.52 -18.17 -19.64
C PRO A 110 -27.80 -17.28 -18.63
N ARG A 111 -26.47 -17.39 -18.56
CA ARG A 111 -25.64 -16.39 -17.88
C ARG A 111 -25.70 -15.12 -18.72
N VAL A 112 -26.55 -14.18 -18.31
CA VAL A 112 -26.49 -12.81 -18.78
C VAL A 112 -25.11 -12.29 -18.40
N ALA A 113 -24.21 -12.21 -19.38
CA ALA A 113 -22.94 -11.54 -19.25
C ALA A 113 -23.24 -10.08 -18.90
N LYS A 114 -23.09 -9.74 -17.61
CA LYS A 114 -23.26 -8.38 -17.14
C LYS A 114 -22.17 -7.54 -17.80
N ALA A 115 -22.56 -6.77 -18.81
CA ALA A 115 -21.67 -5.85 -19.50
C ALA A 115 -20.94 -4.99 -18.45
N ALA A 116 -19.61 -4.98 -18.54
CA ALA A 116 -18.75 -4.13 -17.75
C ALA A 116 -19.22 -2.68 -17.90
N GLY A 117 -19.67 -2.06 -16.80
CA GLY A 117 -20.17 -0.69 -16.84
C GLY A 117 -19.08 0.33 -17.16
N PRO A 118 -19.44 1.58 -17.50
CA PRO A 118 -18.47 2.64 -17.81
C PRO A 118 -17.45 2.90 -16.68
N ALA A 119 -17.80 2.64 -15.42
CA ALA A 119 -16.88 2.74 -14.28
C ALA A 119 -15.76 1.67 -14.29
N THR A 120 -16.03 0.45 -14.77
CA THR A 120 -14.99 -0.59 -14.90
C THR A 120 -14.00 -0.27 -16.02
N ALA A 121 -14.48 0.37 -17.10
CA ALA A 121 -13.61 0.80 -18.19
C ALA A 121 -12.66 1.93 -17.76
N ALA A 122 -13.16 2.92 -17.00
CA ALA A 122 -12.35 4.01 -16.47
C ALA A 122 -11.24 3.50 -15.53
N LEU A 123 -11.56 2.58 -14.62
CA LEU A 123 -10.58 1.95 -13.73
C LEU A 123 -9.53 1.11 -14.49
N GLN A 124 -9.93 0.43 -15.57
CA GLN A 124 -8.99 -0.31 -16.41
C GLN A 124 -8.05 0.62 -17.17
N GLN A 125 -8.53 1.77 -17.62
CA GLN A 125 -7.70 2.79 -18.26
C GLN A 125 -6.70 3.39 -17.27
N GLU A 126 -7.13 3.74 -16.05
CA GLU A 126 -6.24 4.25 -15.01
C GLU A 126 -5.15 3.23 -14.63
N ASN A 127 -5.51 1.95 -14.49
CA ASN A 127 -4.52 0.89 -14.26
C ASN A 127 -3.53 0.74 -15.43
N ALA A 128 -3.97 0.95 -16.67
CA ALA A 128 -3.08 0.91 -17.82
C ALA A 128 -2.09 2.09 -17.80
N THR A 129 -2.58 3.31 -17.52
CA THR A 129 -1.73 4.50 -17.38
C THR A 129 -0.71 4.34 -16.25
N LEU A 130 -1.12 3.83 -15.09
CA LEU A 130 -0.22 3.61 -13.96
C LEU A 130 0.85 2.56 -14.28
N LYS A 131 0.50 1.47 -14.96
CA LYS A 131 1.47 0.46 -15.40
C LYS A 131 2.49 1.02 -16.37
N GLU A 132 2.04 1.82 -17.34
CA GLU A 132 2.95 2.50 -18.27
C GLU A 132 3.87 3.48 -17.53
N THR A 133 3.32 4.24 -16.58
CA THR A 133 4.10 5.15 -15.74
C THR A 133 5.17 4.42 -14.93
N VAL A 134 4.81 3.33 -14.25
CA VAL A 134 5.74 2.50 -13.48
C VAL A 134 6.83 1.94 -14.40
N THR A 135 6.46 1.43 -15.57
CA THR A 135 7.44 0.91 -16.54
C THR A 135 8.39 2.03 -17.02
N GLY A 136 7.88 3.25 -17.19
CA GLY A 136 8.71 4.42 -17.51
C GLY A 136 9.70 4.74 -16.40
N LEU A 137 9.22 4.80 -15.15
CA LEU A 137 10.04 5.07 -13.97
C LEU A 137 11.08 3.97 -13.71
N GLU A 138 10.75 2.71 -13.95
CA GLU A 138 11.69 1.60 -13.83
C GLU A 138 12.82 1.71 -14.86
N ARG A 139 12.51 2.09 -16.10
CA ARG A 139 13.54 2.36 -17.12
C ARG A 139 14.43 3.53 -16.74
N GLU A 140 13.85 4.62 -16.22
CA GLU A 140 14.62 5.78 -15.75
C GLU A 140 15.52 5.40 -14.57
N ARG A 141 14.98 4.67 -13.59
CA ARG A 141 15.75 4.13 -12.46
C ARG A 141 16.94 3.30 -12.95
N ASP A 142 16.69 2.33 -13.83
CA ASP A 142 17.73 1.43 -14.33
C ASP A 142 18.77 2.19 -15.18
N PHE A 143 18.34 3.19 -15.93
CA PHE A 143 19.21 4.08 -16.70
C PHE A 143 20.15 4.90 -15.80
N TYR A 144 19.63 5.49 -14.73
CA TYR A 144 20.45 6.26 -13.78
C TYR A 144 21.35 5.34 -12.95
N PHE A 145 20.84 4.19 -12.49
CA PHE A 145 21.62 3.20 -11.76
C PHE A 145 22.81 2.70 -12.59
N SER A 146 22.57 2.32 -13.85
CA SER A 146 23.64 1.85 -14.74
C SER A 146 24.75 2.89 -14.91
N LYS A 147 24.38 4.18 -15.05
CA LYS A 147 25.36 5.28 -15.14
C LYS A 147 26.18 5.45 -13.86
N LEU A 148 25.53 5.38 -12.69
CA LEU A 148 26.22 5.48 -11.41
C LEU A 148 27.15 4.28 -11.19
N ARG A 149 26.74 3.08 -11.63
CA ARG A 149 27.57 1.89 -11.58
C ARG A 149 28.79 1.98 -12.51
N ASP A 150 28.61 2.49 -13.73
CA ASP A 150 29.73 2.74 -14.65
C ASP A 150 30.74 3.74 -14.05
N ILE A 151 30.26 4.82 -13.42
CA ILE A 151 31.11 5.79 -12.73
C ILE A 151 31.86 5.13 -11.55
N GLU A 152 31.18 4.32 -10.75
CA GLU A 152 31.79 3.61 -9.63
C GLU A 152 32.92 2.69 -10.11
N LEU A 153 32.70 1.92 -11.18
CA LEU A 153 33.73 1.07 -11.78
C LEU A 153 34.95 1.86 -12.25
N LEU A 154 34.72 3.01 -12.91
CA LEU A 154 35.81 3.88 -13.35
C LEU A 154 36.63 4.44 -12.17
N VAL A 155 35.95 4.81 -11.09
CA VAL A 155 36.61 5.31 -9.88
C VAL A 155 37.40 4.19 -9.18
N GLN A 156 36.82 2.99 -9.06
CA GLN A 156 37.51 1.82 -8.50
C GLN A 156 38.77 1.49 -9.31
N GLN A 157 38.66 1.43 -10.64
CA GLN A 157 39.81 1.19 -11.50
C GLN A 157 40.89 2.26 -11.36
N ALA A 158 40.52 3.55 -11.26
CA ALA A 158 41.49 4.62 -11.05
C ALA A 158 42.25 4.49 -9.72
N VAL A 159 41.57 4.06 -8.65
CA VAL A 159 42.19 3.80 -7.34
C VAL A 159 43.10 2.56 -7.38
N ASP A 160 42.69 1.50 -8.09
CA ASP A 160 43.52 0.31 -8.26
C ASP A 160 44.82 0.61 -9.02
N GLU A 161 44.76 1.51 -10.01
CA GLU A 161 45.92 1.96 -10.79
C GLU A 161 46.82 2.94 -10.01
N ASP A 162 46.24 3.84 -9.20
CA ASP A 162 46.96 4.77 -8.32
C ASP A 162 46.34 4.85 -6.91
N PRO A 163 46.83 4.05 -5.95
CA PRO A 163 46.32 4.01 -4.58
C PRO A 163 46.48 5.33 -3.80
N GLU A 164 47.31 6.27 -4.26
CA GLU A 164 47.45 7.57 -3.59
C GLU A 164 46.23 8.47 -3.79
N LEU A 165 45.39 8.21 -4.81
CA LEU A 165 44.16 8.96 -5.07
C LEU A 165 43.13 8.81 -3.93
N GLU A 166 43.09 7.66 -3.26
CA GLU A 166 42.16 7.41 -2.16
C GLU A 166 42.58 8.12 -0.86
N LYS A 167 43.88 8.40 -0.69
CA LYS A 167 44.43 9.06 0.50
C LYS A 167 44.22 10.57 0.50
N GLN A 168 43.82 11.15 -0.62
CA GLN A 168 43.54 12.57 -0.74
C GLN A 168 42.14 12.87 -0.20
N GLU A 169 42.04 13.33 1.05
CA GLU A 169 40.75 13.57 1.70
C GLU A 169 39.86 14.59 0.98
N ASP A 170 40.44 15.64 0.39
CA ASP A 170 39.74 16.63 -0.44
C ASP A 170 39.81 16.32 -1.95
N GLY A 171 40.29 15.14 -2.32
CA GLY A 171 40.46 14.70 -3.71
C GLY A 171 39.13 14.45 -4.43
N LEU A 172 39.14 14.60 -5.75
CA LEU A 172 37.95 14.38 -6.59
C LEU A 172 37.35 12.97 -6.41
N VAL A 173 38.20 11.94 -6.29
CA VAL A 173 37.78 10.55 -6.04
C VAL A 173 36.97 10.44 -4.75
N LYS A 174 37.45 11.07 -3.66
CA LYS A 174 36.77 11.03 -2.36
C LYS A 174 35.41 11.74 -2.40
N GLN A 175 35.32 12.85 -3.13
CA GLN A 175 34.08 13.58 -3.33
C GLN A 175 33.06 12.74 -4.14
N ILE A 176 33.50 12.05 -5.20
CA ILE A 176 32.62 11.17 -5.98
C ILE A 176 32.12 10.01 -5.13
N GLN A 177 33.00 9.33 -4.37
CA GLN A 177 32.62 8.25 -3.45
C GLN A 177 31.63 8.74 -2.39
N THR A 178 31.81 9.96 -1.86
CA THR A 178 30.88 10.56 -0.89
C THR A 178 29.48 10.70 -1.48
N ILE A 179 29.35 11.10 -2.75
CA ILE A 179 28.05 11.18 -3.43
C ILE A 179 27.46 9.79 -3.64
N LEU A 180 28.25 8.86 -4.19
CA LEU A 180 27.79 7.49 -4.52
C LEU A 180 27.35 6.69 -3.28
N TYR A 181 28.01 6.89 -2.15
CA TYR A 181 27.73 6.19 -0.89
C TYR A 181 26.96 7.04 0.12
N SER A 182 26.48 8.22 -0.27
CA SER A 182 25.57 8.98 0.57
C SER A 182 24.24 8.25 0.70
N THR A 183 23.80 8.01 1.92
CA THR A 183 22.49 7.44 2.22
C THR A 183 21.57 8.52 2.76
N GLU A 184 20.40 8.74 2.15
CA GLU A 184 19.32 9.50 2.80
C GLU A 184 18.68 8.63 3.90
N GLU A 185 18.24 9.24 5.01
CA GLU A 185 17.50 8.57 6.10
C GLU A 185 16.29 7.80 5.53
N GLY A 186 16.44 6.50 5.31
CA GLY A 186 15.42 5.63 4.72
C GLY A 186 15.84 4.81 3.50
N PHE A 187 17.07 4.98 2.99
CA PHE A 187 17.68 4.18 1.91
C PHE A 187 18.96 3.47 2.40
N GLU A 188 18.94 2.95 3.63
CA GLU A 188 20.03 2.12 4.14
C GLU A 188 20.10 0.82 3.33
N ILE A 189 21.23 0.60 2.66
CA ILE A 189 21.62 -0.73 2.18
C ILE A 189 21.85 -1.56 3.45
N PRO A 190 21.15 -2.68 3.66
CA PRO A 190 21.47 -3.59 4.75
C PRO A 190 22.96 -3.93 4.66
N ALA A 191 23.70 -3.67 5.74
CA ALA A 191 25.14 -3.89 5.77
C ALA A 191 25.48 -5.25 5.16
N GLU A 192 26.41 -5.26 4.20
CA GLU A 192 26.94 -6.47 3.57
C GLU A 192 27.34 -7.47 4.68
N GLY A 193 26.52 -8.50 4.89
CA GLY A 193 26.69 -9.34 6.08
C GLY A 193 25.69 -10.46 6.32
N GLU A 194 24.57 -10.53 5.61
CA GLU A 194 23.75 -11.75 5.57
C GLU A 194 23.55 -12.17 4.12
N GLY A 195 24.20 -13.27 3.75
CA GLY A 195 24.12 -13.87 2.43
C GLY A 195 22.67 -14.09 2.03
N LEU A 196 22.22 -13.32 1.05
CA LEU A 196 21.05 -13.67 0.26
C LEU A 196 21.49 -14.85 -0.61
N ASP A 197 21.20 -16.04 -0.09
CA ASP A 197 21.27 -17.31 -0.81
C ASP A 197 20.59 -17.13 -2.17
N ASP A 198 21.37 -17.31 -3.23
CA ASP A 198 20.91 -17.38 -4.61
C ASP A 198 19.86 -18.49 -4.73
N GLN A 199 18.58 -18.14 -4.59
CA GLN A 199 17.50 -18.92 -5.18
C GLN A 199 17.06 -18.26 -6.47
N GLU A 200 17.91 -18.43 -7.49
CA GLU A 200 17.42 -18.61 -8.85
C GLU A 200 16.29 -19.64 -8.82
N THR A 201 15.06 -19.21 -9.14
CA THR A 201 14.03 -20.12 -9.59
C THR A 201 13.54 -19.64 -10.94
N PHE A 202 13.78 -20.51 -11.93
CA PHE A 202 13.38 -20.48 -13.33
C PHE A 202 11.90 -20.13 -13.55
#